data_AF-A0AA94RDJ5-F1
#
_entry.id   AF-A0AA94RDJ5-F1
#
_cell.length_a   1.000
_cell.length_b   1.000
_cell.length_c   1.000
_cell.angle_alpha   90.00
_cell.angle_beta   90.00
_cell.angle_gamma   90.00
#
_symmetry.space_group_name_H-M   'P 1'
#
loop_
_entity.id
_entity.type
_entity.pdbx_description
1 polymer ?
#
loop_
_entity_poly.entity_id
_entity_poly.type
_entity_poly.pdbx_seq_one_letter_code
_entity_poly.pdbx_strand_id
1 'polypeptide(L)'
;MAGNDPVGTKWGSRYDSAARDAVGGADSLAQAWSSLAGRVYQAGVNHAWAEFHAGRRKIPVPANLPPRPAISEPSSTISSSVGANGVGLTDIIPGLVEAVGKETPNADTKGLDAASDMWQRFATTVAEAVSDVVNQVRRPDHDMPDATAFYETIANLSAPADAVAADGRTLSALTHSFSAATSAMRANIASEVNSTAMWMGGAASVVVLSSEVTGGASFRAVPAAMRWRLNQAGTNIRSYIAAVETAATAIDSLTVALDPAKKGLLDNQMFVDIEIYDPDGTKTHHHRIPLSKWLAWQNYLHRGGQEWDWNRWSSNYDQLQENSANGWWFDKYAAEVMGYSKDDGWHSQYSDQTIVPGRRWDWVSPDLNEFIENKSGRLDMDQLAKDERVLALGHQLTYNLNANYPYSPAEIAALQSLQDRYPDQFTVNRL
;
A
#
# COMPACT_ATOMS: atom_id res chain seq x y z
N MET A 1 -12.61 -3.90 -5.82
CA MET A 1 -13.46 -4.92 -5.14
C MET A 1 -14.84 -4.39 -4.73
N ALA A 2 -14.95 -3.22 -4.09
CA ALA A 2 -16.21 -2.69 -3.56
C ALA A 2 -17.25 -2.34 -4.65
N GLY A 3 -16.81 -2.10 -5.89
CA GLY A 3 -17.67 -1.59 -6.96
C GLY A 3 -17.58 -0.07 -7.08
N ASN A 4 -18.15 0.48 -8.14
CA ASN A 4 -18.26 1.93 -8.39
C ASN A 4 -19.72 2.42 -8.39
N ASP A 5 -20.66 1.54 -8.06
CA ASP A 5 -22.04 1.95 -7.77
C ASP A 5 -22.10 2.80 -6.47
N PRO A 6 -23.20 3.50 -6.18
CA PRO A 6 -23.34 4.33 -4.98
C PRO A 6 -23.14 3.59 -3.65
N VAL A 7 -23.56 2.33 -3.55
CA VAL A 7 -23.42 1.49 -2.35
C VAL A 7 -21.96 1.09 -2.19
N GLY A 8 -21.36 0.57 -3.28
CA GLY A 8 -19.96 0.17 -3.34
C GLY A 8 -19.01 1.33 -3.04
N THR A 9 -19.24 2.50 -3.63
CA THR A 9 -18.41 3.70 -3.41
C THR A 9 -18.46 4.19 -1.97
N LYS A 10 -19.67 4.21 -1.36
CA LYS A 10 -19.83 4.64 0.04
C LYS A 10 -19.13 3.67 0.99
N TRP A 11 -19.36 2.37 0.83
CA TRP A 11 -18.72 1.35 1.65
C TRP A 11 -17.20 1.34 1.47
N GLY A 12 -16.74 1.35 0.21
CA GLY A 12 -15.34 1.29 -0.16
C GLY A 12 -14.54 2.48 0.37
N SER A 13 -15.10 3.70 0.35
CA SER A 13 -14.42 4.88 0.90
C SER A 13 -14.14 4.76 2.41
N ARG A 14 -15.08 4.17 3.17
CA ARG A 14 -14.90 3.91 4.61
C ARG A 14 -13.92 2.77 4.85
N TYR A 15 -14.04 1.69 4.08
CA TYR A 15 -13.11 0.57 4.11
C TYR A 15 -11.69 1.02 3.84
N ASP A 16 -11.45 1.80 2.78
CA ASP A 16 -10.13 2.25 2.37
C ASP A 16 -9.43 3.07 3.48
N SER A 17 -10.19 3.88 4.23
CA SER A 17 -9.66 4.62 5.36
C SER A 17 -9.23 3.67 6.49
N ALA A 18 -10.14 2.80 6.94
CA ALA A 18 -9.86 1.88 8.03
C ALA A 18 -8.74 0.88 7.67
N ALA A 19 -8.68 0.45 6.40
CA ALA A 19 -7.64 -0.41 5.87
C ALA A 19 -6.26 0.27 5.89
N ARG A 20 -6.19 1.54 5.47
CA ARG A 20 -4.96 2.35 5.58
C ARG A 20 -4.52 2.52 7.03
N ASP A 21 -5.45 2.77 7.94
CA ASP A 21 -5.13 2.95 9.36
C ASP A 21 -4.62 1.64 9.99
N ALA A 22 -5.23 0.49 9.67
CA ALA A 22 -4.80 -0.81 10.18
C ALA A 22 -3.41 -1.23 9.65
N VAL A 23 -3.17 -1.08 8.34
CA VAL A 23 -1.86 -1.36 7.73
C VAL A 23 -0.79 -0.40 8.26
N GLY A 24 -1.09 0.90 8.34
CA GLY A 24 -0.20 1.89 8.92
C GLY A 24 0.10 1.61 10.41
N GLY A 25 -0.88 1.10 11.15
CA GLY A 25 -0.69 0.62 12.53
C GLY A 25 0.29 -0.54 12.63
N ALA A 26 0.24 -1.51 11.71
CA ALA A 26 1.21 -2.60 11.65
C ALA A 26 2.61 -2.12 11.25
N ASP A 27 2.71 -1.18 10.31
CA ASP A 27 4.00 -0.54 9.96
C ASP A 27 4.59 0.18 11.19
N SER A 28 3.79 0.98 11.90
CA SER A 28 4.18 1.65 13.14
C SER A 28 4.61 0.66 14.22
N LEU A 29 3.92 -0.48 14.35
CA LEU A 29 4.29 -1.54 15.28
C LEU A 29 5.66 -2.15 14.92
N ALA A 30 5.88 -2.48 13.64
CA ALA A 30 7.15 -3.01 13.17
C ALA A 30 8.31 -2.02 13.40
N GLN A 31 8.07 -0.74 13.12
CA GLN A 31 9.02 0.35 13.39
C GLN A 31 9.33 0.50 14.88
N ALA A 32 8.30 0.50 15.74
CA ALA A 32 8.45 0.60 17.19
C ALA A 32 9.31 -0.55 17.74
N TRP A 33 9.03 -1.79 17.34
CA TRP A 33 9.81 -2.96 17.75
C TRP A 33 11.24 -2.93 17.22
N SER A 34 11.43 -2.55 15.97
CA SER A 34 12.75 -2.45 15.36
C SER A 34 13.62 -1.39 16.04
N SER A 35 13.04 -0.22 16.32
CA SER A 35 13.70 0.85 17.08
C SER A 35 14.02 0.45 18.51
N LEU A 36 13.10 -0.25 19.19
CA LEU A 36 13.33 -0.78 20.53
C LEU A 36 14.46 -1.80 20.55
N ALA A 37 14.50 -2.73 19.59
CA ALA A 37 15.59 -3.69 19.45
C ALA A 37 16.95 -3.00 19.26
N GLY A 38 17.00 -1.94 18.44
CA GLY A 38 18.20 -1.11 18.26
C GLY A 38 18.68 -0.45 19.57
N ARG A 39 17.75 0.09 20.38
CA ARG A 39 18.06 0.70 21.68
C ARG A 39 18.55 -0.33 22.70
N VAL A 40 17.88 -1.48 22.80
CA VAL A 40 18.29 -2.58 23.69
C VAL A 40 19.69 -3.09 23.32
N TYR A 41 19.95 -3.28 22.02
CA TYR A 41 21.27 -3.65 21.53
C TYR A 41 22.34 -2.63 21.94
N GLN A 42 22.09 -1.34 21.69
CA GLN A 42 23.06 -0.29 22.02
C GLN A 42 23.32 -0.19 23.53
N ALA A 43 22.30 -0.36 24.37
CA ALA A 43 22.46 -0.41 25.81
C ALA A 43 23.37 -1.57 26.24
N GLY A 44 23.18 -2.76 25.67
CA GLY A 44 24.04 -3.92 25.91
C GLY A 44 25.49 -3.71 25.46
N VAL A 45 25.69 -3.08 24.29
CA VAL A 45 27.03 -2.69 23.80
C VAL A 45 27.70 -1.71 24.76
N ASN A 46 26.99 -0.67 25.20
CA ASN A 46 27.50 0.34 26.12
C ASN A 46 27.88 -0.29 27.47
N HIS A 47 27.04 -1.17 28.01
CA HIS A 47 27.32 -1.91 29.24
C HIS A 47 28.58 -2.79 29.10
N ALA A 48 28.69 -3.57 28.01
CA ALA A 48 29.85 -4.41 27.76
C ALA A 48 31.15 -3.60 27.66
N TRP A 49 31.11 -2.43 26.99
CA TRP A 49 32.25 -1.52 26.93
C TRP A 49 32.58 -0.89 28.29
N ALA A 50 31.57 -0.50 29.07
CA ALA A 50 31.78 0.06 30.40
C ALA A 50 32.48 -0.95 31.33
N GLU A 51 31.98 -2.19 31.37
CA GLU A 51 32.59 -3.28 32.14
C GLU A 51 34.02 -3.59 31.69
N PHE A 52 34.27 -3.63 30.38
CA PHE A 52 35.63 -3.85 29.85
C PHE A 52 36.63 -2.77 30.30
N HIS A 53 36.20 -1.49 30.31
CA HIS A 53 37.02 -0.38 30.77
C HIS A 53 37.18 -0.37 32.30
N ALA A 54 36.13 -0.69 33.05
CA ALA A 54 36.15 -0.76 34.52
C ALA A 54 37.04 -1.91 35.04
N GLY A 55 37.05 -3.06 34.36
CA GLY A 55 37.79 -4.27 34.72
C GLY A 55 39.29 -4.30 34.36
N ARG A 56 39.91 -3.17 34.00
CA ARG A 56 41.30 -3.09 33.49
C ARG A 56 41.56 -3.95 32.23
N ARG A 57 40.62 -4.03 31.29
CA ARG A 57 40.74 -4.78 30.00
C ARG A 57 40.81 -6.30 30.14
N LYS A 58 40.33 -6.89 31.24
CA LYS A 58 40.13 -8.35 31.29
C LYS A 58 38.81 -8.72 30.60
N ILE A 59 38.81 -9.91 30.00
CA ILE A 59 37.70 -10.55 29.26
C ILE A 59 36.38 -10.43 30.06
N PRO A 60 35.23 -10.12 29.43
CA PRO A 60 34.94 -10.23 27.99
C PRO A 60 35.49 -9.09 27.13
N VAL A 61 36.12 -9.45 26.01
CA VAL A 61 36.47 -8.48 24.95
C VAL A 61 35.19 -8.20 24.14
N PRO A 62 34.88 -6.95 23.76
CA PRO A 62 33.73 -6.60 22.89
C PRO A 62 33.72 -7.26 21.50
N ALA A 63 34.66 -8.16 21.20
CA ALA A 63 34.78 -8.87 19.93
C ALA A 63 33.65 -9.89 19.67
N ASN A 64 32.85 -10.24 20.69
CA ASN A 64 31.75 -11.21 20.57
C ASN A 64 30.37 -10.56 20.76
N LEU A 65 30.22 -9.27 20.46
CA LEU A 65 28.90 -8.64 20.46
C LEU A 65 28.00 -9.32 19.40
N PRO A 66 26.71 -9.54 19.71
CA PRO A 66 25.79 -10.08 18.71
C PRO A 66 25.73 -9.17 17.48
N PRO A 67 25.29 -9.67 16.31
CA PRO A 67 25.08 -8.80 15.17
C PRO A 67 24.08 -7.71 15.52
N ARG A 68 24.36 -6.48 15.07
CA ARG A 68 23.43 -5.35 15.23
C ARG A 68 22.09 -5.71 14.57
N PRO A 69 20.94 -5.53 15.24
CA PRO A 69 19.65 -5.77 14.62
C PRO A 69 19.45 -4.82 13.44
N ALA A 70 18.82 -5.34 12.38
CA ALA A 70 18.39 -4.50 11.26
C ALA A 70 17.31 -3.52 11.75
N ILE A 71 17.43 -2.26 11.32
CA ILE A 71 16.36 -1.27 11.51
C ILE A 71 15.44 -1.32 10.29
N SER A 72 14.16 -1.58 10.53
CA SER A 72 13.13 -1.72 9.50
C SER A 72 12.11 -0.59 9.64
N GLU A 73 11.91 0.14 8.54
CA GLU A 73 10.91 1.20 8.43
C GLU A 73 9.97 0.91 7.27
N PRO A 74 9.12 -0.13 7.39
CA PRO A 74 8.15 -0.44 6.35
C PRO A 74 7.19 0.74 6.17
N SER A 75 6.82 0.96 4.92
CA SER A 75 5.75 1.86 4.51
C SER A 75 4.92 1.14 3.47
N SER A 76 3.80 0.63 3.94
CA SER A 76 2.86 -0.15 3.17
C SER A 76 1.71 0.77 2.76
N THR A 77 1.23 0.61 1.54
CA THR A 77 0.01 1.28 1.08
C THR A 77 -0.98 0.25 0.59
N ILE A 78 -2.26 0.63 0.57
CA ILE A 78 -3.33 -0.17 0.00
C ILE A 78 -3.99 0.62 -1.13
N SER A 79 -4.22 -0.06 -2.25
CA SER A 79 -4.99 0.50 -3.37
C SER A 79 -6.46 0.67 -2.97
N SER A 80 -7.16 1.57 -3.65
CA SER A 80 -8.58 1.77 -3.38
C SER A 80 -9.37 0.49 -3.67
N SER A 81 -10.34 0.20 -2.80
CA SER A 81 -11.30 -0.87 -3.02
C SER A 81 -12.36 -0.50 -4.05
N VAL A 82 -12.57 0.80 -4.32
CA VAL A 82 -13.54 1.32 -5.29
C VAL A 82 -13.00 1.21 -6.71
N GLY A 83 -13.80 0.63 -7.61
CA GLY A 83 -13.38 0.41 -8.98
C GLY A 83 -14.52 -0.14 -9.84
N ALA A 84 -14.41 0.06 -11.16
CA ALA A 84 -15.42 -0.42 -12.10
C ALA A 84 -15.40 -1.95 -12.19
N ASN A 85 -16.55 -2.58 -11.92
CA ASN A 85 -16.69 -4.04 -11.88
C ASN A 85 -17.77 -4.58 -12.85
N GLY A 86 -18.39 -3.71 -13.66
CA GLY A 86 -19.54 -4.04 -14.53
C GLY A 86 -20.82 -3.31 -14.11
N VAL A 87 -21.97 -3.71 -14.66
CA VAL A 87 -23.25 -2.98 -14.45
C VAL A 87 -24.11 -3.54 -13.31
N GLY A 88 -23.65 -4.60 -12.64
CA GLY A 88 -24.36 -5.27 -11.54
C GLY A 88 -25.54 -6.14 -11.98
N LEU A 89 -26.42 -5.62 -12.85
CA LEU A 89 -27.55 -6.35 -13.45
C LEU A 89 -27.76 -5.91 -14.90
N THR A 90 -27.77 -6.86 -15.84
CA THR A 90 -28.17 -6.59 -17.23
C THR A 90 -29.68 -6.74 -17.41
N ASP A 91 -30.21 -6.22 -18.52
CA ASP A 91 -31.63 -6.35 -18.86
C ASP A 91 -31.97 -7.75 -19.42
N ILE A 92 -31.97 -8.76 -18.55
CA ILE A 92 -32.17 -10.18 -18.91
C ILE A 92 -33.57 -10.42 -19.49
N ILE A 93 -34.58 -9.79 -18.90
CA ILE A 93 -35.94 -9.69 -19.41
C ILE A 93 -36.13 -8.25 -19.88
N PRO A 94 -36.58 -7.99 -21.12
CA PRO A 94 -36.75 -6.62 -21.61
C PRO A 94 -37.59 -5.75 -20.67
N GLY A 95 -37.01 -4.64 -20.19
CA GLY A 95 -37.62 -3.68 -19.28
C GLY A 95 -37.48 -4.01 -17.79
N LEU A 96 -36.71 -5.05 -17.43
CA LEU A 96 -36.46 -5.42 -16.04
C LEU A 96 -35.66 -4.34 -15.31
N VAL A 97 -34.56 -3.85 -15.91
CA VAL A 97 -33.72 -2.83 -15.29
C VAL A 97 -34.51 -1.53 -15.08
N GLU A 98 -35.37 -1.17 -16.04
CA GLU A 98 -36.32 -0.05 -15.89
C GLU A 98 -37.31 -0.30 -14.74
N ALA A 99 -37.86 -1.51 -14.63
CA ALA A 99 -38.78 -1.88 -13.57
C ALA A 99 -38.12 -1.91 -12.17
N VAL A 100 -36.82 -2.24 -12.09
CA VAL A 100 -36.02 -2.10 -10.87
C VAL A 100 -35.84 -0.62 -10.53
N GLY A 101 -35.51 0.22 -11.52
CA GLY A 101 -35.44 1.68 -11.38
C GLY A 101 -34.33 2.16 -10.43
N LYS A 102 -33.36 1.29 -10.13
CA LYS A 102 -32.23 1.55 -9.24
C LYS A 102 -31.02 0.78 -9.73
N GLU A 103 -29.85 1.40 -9.62
CA GLU A 103 -28.57 0.73 -9.91
C GLU A 103 -28.38 -0.47 -8.97
N THR A 104 -27.98 -1.61 -9.53
CA THR A 104 -27.74 -2.82 -8.76
C THR A 104 -26.28 -2.84 -8.32
N PRO A 105 -25.99 -3.06 -7.02
CA PRO A 105 -24.62 -3.09 -6.53
C PRO A 105 -23.71 -4.03 -7.32
N ASN A 106 -22.52 -3.56 -7.69
CA ASN A 106 -21.58 -4.25 -8.57
C ASN A 106 -20.30 -4.72 -7.86
N ALA A 107 -20.33 -4.85 -6.53
CA ALA A 107 -19.18 -5.33 -5.76
C ALA A 107 -18.69 -6.72 -6.20
N ASP A 108 -17.39 -6.90 -6.38
CA ASP A 108 -16.78 -8.19 -6.74
C ASP A 108 -16.65 -9.08 -5.50
N THR A 109 -17.53 -10.08 -5.36
CA THR A 109 -17.60 -10.94 -4.17
C THR A 109 -16.38 -11.83 -4.02
N LYS A 110 -15.71 -12.22 -5.11
CA LYS A 110 -14.46 -12.96 -5.02
C LYS A 110 -13.35 -12.10 -4.42
N GLY A 111 -13.23 -10.85 -4.87
CA GLY A 111 -12.31 -9.88 -4.29
C GLY A 111 -12.62 -9.58 -2.83
N LEU A 112 -13.90 -9.44 -2.47
CA LEU A 112 -14.30 -9.24 -1.07
C LEU A 112 -13.97 -10.45 -0.18
N ASP A 113 -14.27 -11.68 -0.61
CA ASP A 113 -13.95 -12.89 0.15
C ASP A 113 -12.43 -13.03 0.34
N ALA A 114 -11.64 -12.81 -0.72
CA ALA A 114 -10.19 -12.83 -0.64
C ALA A 114 -9.65 -11.77 0.33
N ALA A 115 -10.20 -10.56 0.31
CA ALA A 115 -9.81 -9.51 1.24
C ALA A 115 -10.19 -9.84 2.68
N SER A 116 -11.37 -10.44 2.91
CA SER A 116 -11.78 -10.91 4.23
C SER A 116 -10.81 -11.94 4.81
N ASP A 117 -10.42 -12.92 4.00
CA ASP A 117 -9.44 -13.95 4.39
C ASP A 117 -8.07 -13.34 4.70
N MET A 118 -7.61 -12.38 3.88
CA MET A 118 -6.33 -11.71 4.12
C MET A 118 -6.35 -10.90 5.41
N TRP A 119 -7.45 -10.21 5.73
CA TRP A 119 -7.59 -9.48 6.98
C TRP A 119 -7.56 -10.40 8.21
N GLN A 120 -8.17 -11.58 8.12
CA GLN A 120 -8.11 -12.57 9.18
C GLN A 120 -6.69 -13.12 9.39
N ARG A 121 -5.97 -13.38 8.29
CA ARG A 121 -4.55 -13.82 8.35
C ARG A 121 -3.66 -12.72 8.89
N PHE A 122 -3.86 -11.48 8.46
CA PHE A 122 -3.16 -10.30 8.98
C PHE A 122 -3.33 -10.19 10.49
N ALA A 123 -4.57 -10.22 10.99
CA ALA A 123 -4.85 -10.14 12.42
C ALA A 123 -4.19 -11.27 13.23
N THR A 124 -4.20 -12.48 12.69
CA THR A 124 -3.57 -13.65 13.31
C THR A 124 -2.05 -13.48 13.38
N THR A 125 -1.44 -13.06 12.26
CA THR A 125 0.02 -12.86 12.15
C THR A 125 0.51 -11.79 13.12
N VAL A 126 -0.21 -10.67 13.24
CA VAL A 126 0.15 -9.59 14.19
C VAL A 126 0.10 -10.08 15.63
N ALA A 127 -0.95 -10.81 16.00
CA ALA A 127 -1.11 -11.34 17.35
C ALA A 127 -0.03 -12.38 17.72
N GLU A 128 0.26 -13.30 16.80
CA GLU A 128 1.29 -14.33 16.99
C GLU A 128 2.69 -13.73 17.10
N ALA A 129 3.04 -12.80 16.20
CA ALA A 129 4.36 -12.16 16.20
C ALA A 129 4.68 -11.47 17.54
N VAL A 130 3.70 -10.79 18.14
CA VAL A 130 3.91 -10.13 19.44
C VAL A 130 3.88 -11.12 20.59
N SER A 131 3.02 -12.14 20.55
CA SER A 131 3.01 -13.20 21.57
C SER A 131 4.36 -13.91 21.63
N ASP A 132 4.96 -14.23 20.49
CA ASP A 132 6.26 -14.89 20.40
C ASP A 132 7.36 -14.06 21.07
N VAL A 133 7.39 -12.75 20.82
CA VAL A 133 8.39 -11.85 21.43
C VAL A 133 8.16 -11.75 22.94
N VAL A 134 6.93 -11.50 23.39
CA VAL A 134 6.62 -11.34 24.82
C VAL A 134 6.94 -12.62 25.60
N ASN A 135 6.66 -13.80 25.03
CA ASN A 135 6.95 -15.09 25.66
C ASN A 135 8.45 -15.42 25.74
N GLN A 136 9.27 -14.84 24.87
CA GLN A 136 10.73 -15.04 24.87
C GLN A 136 11.46 -14.10 25.83
N VAL A 137 10.86 -12.98 26.20
CA VAL A 137 11.51 -11.96 27.04
C VAL A 137 11.32 -12.29 28.52
N ARG A 138 12.43 -12.63 29.20
CA ARG A 138 12.43 -12.86 30.64
C ARG A 138 12.42 -11.54 31.41
N ARG A 139 11.58 -11.46 32.44
CA ARG A 139 11.61 -10.33 33.39
C ARG A 139 12.99 -10.21 34.06
N PRO A 140 13.64 -9.03 34.01
CA PRO A 140 14.93 -8.79 34.68
C PRO A 140 14.83 -8.87 36.21
N ASP A 141 15.99 -9.01 36.85
CA ASP A 141 16.10 -8.92 38.31
C ASP A 141 15.80 -7.50 38.82
N HIS A 142 15.30 -7.38 40.05
CA HIS A 142 14.82 -6.11 40.63
C HIS A 142 15.92 -5.03 40.75
N ASP A 143 17.19 -5.43 40.83
CA ASP A 143 18.34 -4.54 40.93
C ASP A 143 18.84 -4.02 39.56
N MET A 144 18.15 -4.34 38.47
CA MET A 144 18.48 -3.89 37.10
C MET A 144 17.41 -2.89 36.59
N PRO A 145 17.43 -1.62 37.03
CA PRO A 145 16.41 -0.64 36.66
C PRO A 145 16.36 -0.37 35.14
N ASP A 146 17.52 -0.29 34.48
CA ASP A 146 17.60 -0.04 33.03
C ASP A 146 17.00 -1.21 32.23
N ALA A 147 17.29 -2.45 32.62
CA ALA A 147 16.71 -3.63 32.00
C ALA A 147 15.20 -3.71 32.25
N THR A 148 14.75 -3.34 33.45
CA THR A 148 13.33 -3.31 33.83
C THR A 148 12.55 -2.32 32.96
N ALA A 149 13.10 -1.13 32.70
CA ALA A 149 12.46 -0.15 31.81
C ALA A 149 12.28 -0.68 30.37
N PHE A 150 13.26 -1.43 29.84
CA PHE A 150 13.12 -2.09 28.54
C PHE A 150 12.05 -3.18 28.57
N TYR A 151 12.02 -4.01 29.61
CA TYR A 151 10.98 -5.04 29.78
C TYR A 151 9.57 -4.44 29.82
N GLU A 152 9.37 -3.37 30.58
CA GLU A 152 8.08 -2.68 30.66
C GLU A 152 7.67 -2.09 29.31
N THR A 153 8.62 -1.55 28.55
CA THR A 153 8.38 -1.03 27.20
C THR A 153 7.95 -2.15 26.24
N ILE A 154 8.62 -3.29 26.26
CA ILE A 154 8.27 -4.50 25.49
C ILE A 154 6.85 -4.95 25.85
N ALA A 155 6.52 -5.04 27.14
CA ALA A 155 5.20 -5.44 27.60
C ALA A 155 4.10 -4.45 27.14
N ASN A 156 4.38 -3.14 27.22
CA ASN A 156 3.44 -2.09 26.84
C ASN A 156 3.11 -2.06 25.33
N LEU A 157 3.99 -2.60 24.47
CA LEU A 157 3.73 -2.73 23.03
C LEU A 157 2.70 -3.84 22.69
N SER A 158 2.31 -4.68 23.65
CA SER A 158 1.27 -5.69 23.45
C SER A 158 -0.10 -5.06 23.17
N ALA A 159 -0.45 -3.99 23.89
CA ALA A 159 -1.77 -3.36 23.75
C ALA A 159 -2.00 -2.72 22.35
N PRO A 160 -1.05 -1.98 21.76
CA PRO A 160 -1.14 -1.56 20.37
C PRO A 160 -1.23 -2.74 19.38
N ALA A 161 -0.52 -3.84 19.61
CA ALA A 161 -0.56 -5.01 18.73
C ALA A 161 -1.94 -5.70 18.74
N ASP A 162 -2.51 -5.90 19.94
CA ASP A 162 -3.86 -6.44 20.10
C ASP A 162 -4.91 -5.56 19.40
N ALA A 163 -4.72 -4.25 19.45
CA ALA A 163 -5.58 -3.29 18.77
C ALA A 163 -5.51 -3.41 17.24
N VAL A 164 -4.30 -3.44 16.65
CA VAL A 164 -4.12 -3.66 15.21
C VAL A 164 -4.72 -5.01 14.76
N ALA A 165 -4.53 -6.07 15.56
CA ALA A 165 -5.16 -7.35 15.29
C ALA A 165 -6.70 -7.29 15.38
N ALA A 166 -7.25 -6.55 16.33
CA ALA A 166 -8.70 -6.34 16.44
C ALA A 166 -9.28 -5.57 15.25
N ASP A 167 -8.57 -4.55 14.76
CA ASP A 167 -8.93 -3.81 13.55
C ASP A 167 -8.97 -4.74 12.33
N GLY A 168 -7.96 -5.59 12.16
CA GLY A 168 -7.94 -6.60 11.11
C GLY A 168 -9.13 -7.58 11.18
N ARG A 169 -9.47 -8.10 12.37
CA ARG A 169 -10.66 -8.98 12.54
C ARG A 169 -11.96 -8.27 12.19
N THR A 170 -12.08 -7.00 12.57
CA THR A 170 -13.27 -6.18 12.28
C THR A 170 -13.42 -5.95 10.79
N LEU A 171 -12.33 -5.59 10.10
CA LEU A 171 -12.30 -5.45 8.64
C LEU A 171 -12.64 -6.75 7.93
N SER A 172 -12.12 -7.90 8.41
CA SER A 172 -12.47 -9.21 7.88
C SER A 172 -13.98 -9.48 7.96
N ALA A 173 -14.57 -9.29 9.13
CA ALA A 173 -15.99 -9.55 9.37
C ALA A 173 -16.92 -8.64 8.55
N LEU A 174 -16.60 -7.34 8.45
CA LEU A 174 -17.38 -6.38 7.67
C LEU A 174 -17.29 -6.64 6.17
N THR A 175 -16.09 -6.98 5.68
CA THR A 175 -15.89 -7.35 4.26
C THR A 175 -16.66 -8.62 3.92
N HIS A 176 -16.60 -9.64 4.77
CA HIS A 176 -17.36 -10.87 4.57
C HIS A 176 -18.87 -10.63 4.58
N SER A 177 -19.37 -9.82 5.52
CA SER A 177 -20.79 -9.50 5.60
C SER A 177 -21.31 -8.80 4.34
N PHE A 178 -20.52 -7.88 3.78
CA PHE A 178 -20.85 -7.21 2.53
C PHE A 178 -20.82 -8.18 1.34
N SER A 179 -19.82 -9.07 1.28
CA SER A 179 -19.73 -10.14 0.26
C SER A 179 -20.93 -11.08 0.31
N ALA A 180 -21.29 -11.56 1.49
CA ALA A 180 -22.38 -12.50 1.71
C ALA A 180 -23.73 -11.89 1.33
N ALA A 181 -23.99 -10.64 1.72
CA ALA A 181 -25.20 -9.93 1.33
C ALA A 181 -25.30 -9.75 -0.19
N THR A 182 -24.19 -9.37 -0.84
CA THR A 182 -24.15 -9.19 -2.30
C THR A 182 -24.36 -10.51 -3.04
N SER A 183 -23.72 -11.59 -2.58
CA SER A 183 -23.91 -12.93 -3.15
C SER A 183 -25.36 -13.42 -3.00
N ALA A 184 -25.97 -13.19 -1.83
CA ALA A 184 -27.37 -13.52 -1.59
C ALA A 184 -28.32 -12.70 -2.48
N MET A 185 -28.08 -11.39 -2.64
CA MET A 185 -28.83 -10.55 -3.57
C MET A 185 -28.78 -11.12 -4.99
N ARG A 186 -27.60 -11.48 -5.50
CA ARG A 186 -27.46 -12.03 -6.86
C ARG A 186 -28.20 -13.35 -7.04
N ALA A 187 -28.10 -14.26 -6.08
CA ALA A 187 -28.84 -15.52 -6.11
C ALA A 187 -30.36 -15.30 -6.11
N ASN A 188 -30.84 -14.34 -5.30
CA ASN A 188 -32.25 -13.98 -5.24
C ASN A 188 -32.75 -13.31 -6.53
N ILE A 189 -31.94 -12.43 -7.14
CA ILE A 189 -32.23 -11.85 -8.47
C ILE A 189 -32.37 -12.96 -9.51
N ALA A 190 -31.43 -13.91 -9.56
CA ALA A 190 -31.48 -15.01 -10.52
C ALA A 190 -32.75 -15.87 -10.37
N SER A 191 -33.14 -16.16 -9.13
CA SER A 191 -34.39 -16.86 -8.83
C SER A 191 -35.63 -16.07 -9.29
N GLU A 192 -35.67 -14.77 -8.99
CA GLU A 192 -36.78 -13.88 -9.37
C GLU A 192 -36.91 -13.74 -10.89
N VAL A 193 -35.80 -13.63 -11.61
CA VAL A 193 -35.77 -13.58 -13.08
C VAL A 193 -36.30 -14.88 -13.68
N ASN A 194 -35.83 -16.04 -13.21
CA ASN A 194 -36.31 -17.34 -13.70
C ASN A 194 -37.82 -17.53 -13.41
N SER A 195 -38.26 -17.19 -12.20
CA SER A 195 -39.68 -17.25 -11.80
C SER A 195 -40.55 -16.33 -12.66
N THR A 196 -40.08 -15.11 -12.93
CA THR A 196 -40.79 -14.14 -13.76
C THR A 196 -40.88 -14.60 -15.21
N ALA A 197 -39.78 -15.10 -15.78
CA ALA A 197 -39.77 -15.62 -17.15
C ALA A 197 -40.72 -16.81 -17.34
N MET A 198 -40.72 -17.77 -16.40
CA MET A 198 -41.63 -18.91 -16.40
C MET A 198 -43.09 -18.47 -16.33
N TRP A 199 -43.41 -17.53 -15.44
CA TRP A 199 -44.78 -17.01 -15.29
C TRP A 199 -45.27 -16.33 -16.58
N MET A 200 -44.39 -15.62 -17.27
CA MET A 200 -44.67 -14.96 -18.55
C MET A 200 -44.73 -15.93 -19.75
N GLY A 201 -44.57 -17.25 -19.53
CA GLY A 201 -44.61 -18.26 -20.58
C GLY A 201 -43.35 -18.31 -21.44
N GLY A 202 -42.24 -17.76 -20.96
CA GLY A 202 -40.94 -17.81 -21.62
C GLY A 202 -39.93 -18.66 -20.85
N ALA A 203 -38.67 -18.56 -21.28
CA ALA A 203 -37.53 -19.14 -20.59
C ALA A 203 -36.44 -18.07 -20.46
N ALA A 204 -35.82 -17.98 -19.30
CA ALA A 204 -34.63 -17.16 -19.07
C ALA A 204 -33.43 -18.06 -18.78
N SER A 205 -32.28 -17.64 -19.27
CA SER A 205 -30.98 -18.15 -18.88
C SER A 205 -30.31 -17.07 -18.05
N VAL A 206 -29.97 -17.37 -16.80
CA VAL A 206 -29.32 -16.43 -15.88
C VAL A 206 -27.95 -16.99 -15.48
N VAL A 207 -26.93 -16.14 -15.59
CA VAL A 207 -25.56 -16.41 -15.16
C VAL A 207 -25.23 -15.45 -14.03
N VAL A 208 -24.85 -16.01 -12.88
CA VAL A 208 -24.41 -15.24 -11.71
C VAL A 208 -22.88 -15.21 -11.70
N LEU A 209 -22.32 -14.03 -11.90
CA LEU A 209 -20.88 -13.75 -11.81
C LEU A 209 -20.57 -13.08 -10.47
N SER A 210 -19.27 -12.89 -10.18
CA SER A 210 -18.84 -12.32 -8.91
C SER A 210 -19.12 -10.81 -8.79
N SER A 211 -19.30 -10.10 -9.90
CA SER A 211 -19.64 -8.67 -9.91
C SER A 211 -21.04 -8.37 -10.48
N GLU A 212 -21.66 -9.32 -11.18
CA GLU A 212 -22.90 -9.05 -11.91
C GLU A 212 -23.82 -10.27 -12.05
N VAL A 213 -25.08 -10.00 -12.36
CA VAL A 213 -26.05 -10.98 -12.85
C VAL A 213 -26.37 -10.66 -14.30
N THR A 214 -26.06 -11.60 -15.18
CA THR A 214 -26.24 -11.45 -16.63
C THR A 214 -27.07 -12.60 -17.19
N GLY A 215 -27.48 -12.49 -18.45
CA GLY A 215 -28.30 -13.52 -19.07
C GLY A 215 -29.07 -13.03 -20.28
N GLY A 216 -29.90 -13.92 -20.79
CA GLY A 216 -30.83 -13.64 -21.87
C GLY A 216 -32.08 -14.47 -21.74
N ALA A 217 -33.18 -13.95 -22.26
CA ALA A 217 -34.46 -14.63 -22.20
C ALA A 217 -35.15 -14.66 -23.56
N SER A 218 -35.82 -15.78 -23.85
CA SER A 218 -36.54 -15.99 -25.09
C SER A 218 -38.02 -15.64 -24.90
N PHE A 219 -38.37 -14.40 -25.26
CA PHE A 219 -39.76 -13.94 -25.35
C PHE A 219 -40.06 -13.46 -26.78
N ARG A 220 -41.29 -13.68 -27.25
CA ARG A 220 -41.74 -13.10 -28.53
C ARG A 220 -42.08 -11.60 -28.40
N ALA A 221 -42.54 -11.17 -27.22
CA ALA A 221 -42.70 -9.80 -26.73
C ALA A 221 -43.16 -9.87 -25.26
N VAL A 222 -42.91 -8.84 -24.44
CA VAL A 222 -43.56 -8.68 -23.13
C VAL A 222 -44.91 -7.98 -23.34
N PRO A 223 -46.06 -8.68 -23.24
CA PRO A 223 -47.36 -8.06 -23.46
C PRO A 223 -47.63 -6.99 -22.40
N ALA A 224 -48.35 -5.92 -22.76
CA ALA A 224 -48.73 -4.87 -21.80
C ALA A 224 -49.45 -5.43 -20.56
N ALA A 225 -50.27 -6.47 -20.74
CA ALA A 225 -50.97 -7.17 -19.65
C ALA A 225 -50.04 -7.87 -18.64
N MET A 226 -48.76 -8.10 -18.97
CA MET A 226 -47.77 -8.76 -18.10
C MET A 226 -46.80 -7.77 -17.44
N ARG A 227 -46.88 -6.47 -17.73
CA ARG A 227 -46.02 -5.44 -17.13
C ARG A 227 -46.11 -5.38 -15.61
N TRP A 228 -47.27 -5.68 -15.03
CA TRP A 228 -47.43 -5.70 -13.58
C TRP A 228 -46.51 -6.73 -12.91
N ARG A 229 -46.28 -7.89 -13.56
CA ARG A 229 -45.41 -8.96 -13.04
C ARG A 229 -43.94 -8.54 -13.11
N LEU A 230 -43.56 -7.88 -14.21
CA LEU A 230 -42.22 -7.28 -14.36
C LEU A 230 -41.97 -6.22 -13.28
N ASN A 231 -42.95 -5.36 -13.01
CA ASN A 231 -42.87 -4.35 -11.94
C ASN A 231 -42.80 -4.98 -10.54
N GLN A 232 -43.46 -6.12 -10.34
CA GLN A 232 -43.36 -6.89 -9.10
C GLN A 232 -41.95 -7.46 -8.91
N ALA A 233 -41.37 -8.06 -9.97
CA ALA A 233 -39.98 -8.52 -9.95
C ALA A 233 -39.02 -7.37 -9.65
N GLY A 234 -39.18 -6.21 -10.30
CA GLY A 234 -38.41 -5.01 -10.00
C GLY A 234 -38.53 -4.56 -8.54
N THR A 235 -39.72 -4.68 -7.94
CA THR A 235 -39.95 -4.40 -6.51
C THR A 235 -39.21 -5.37 -5.61
N ASN A 236 -39.26 -6.67 -5.89
CA ASN A 236 -38.56 -7.69 -5.13
C ASN A 236 -37.03 -7.48 -5.19
N ILE A 237 -36.52 -7.20 -6.40
CA ILE A 237 -35.09 -6.92 -6.60
C ILE A 237 -34.65 -5.68 -5.81
N ARG A 238 -35.45 -4.60 -5.79
CA ARG A 238 -35.17 -3.45 -4.92
C ARG A 238 -35.06 -3.83 -3.44
N SER A 239 -35.89 -4.75 -2.96
CA SER A 239 -35.79 -5.24 -1.58
C SER A 239 -34.49 -6.03 -1.34
N TYR A 240 -34.00 -6.79 -2.32
CA TYR A 240 -32.70 -7.46 -2.22
C TYR A 240 -31.54 -6.47 -2.22
N ILE A 241 -31.62 -5.41 -3.04
CA ILE A 241 -30.64 -4.30 -3.03
C ILE A 241 -30.63 -3.62 -1.65
N ALA A 242 -31.79 -3.35 -1.06
CA ALA A 242 -31.89 -2.72 0.26
C ALA A 242 -31.23 -3.56 1.39
N ALA A 243 -31.22 -4.89 1.26
CA ALA A 243 -30.50 -5.76 2.19
C ALA A 243 -28.98 -5.58 2.08
N VAL A 244 -28.45 -5.42 0.85
CA VAL A 244 -27.03 -5.10 0.61
C VAL A 244 -26.68 -3.72 1.16
N GLU A 245 -27.54 -2.72 0.94
CA GLU A 245 -27.35 -1.39 1.51
C GLU A 245 -27.27 -1.41 3.03
N THR A 246 -28.11 -2.21 3.68
CA THR A 246 -28.09 -2.39 5.14
C THR A 246 -26.76 -3.00 5.59
N ALA A 247 -26.30 -4.07 4.94
CA ALA A 247 -25.00 -4.68 5.23
C ALA A 247 -23.85 -3.70 4.99
N ALA A 248 -23.91 -2.89 3.92
CA ALA A 248 -22.92 -1.87 3.62
C ALA A 248 -22.87 -0.78 4.71
N THR A 249 -23.98 -0.39 5.30
CA THR A 249 -23.96 0.60 6.41
C THR A 249 -23.31 0.09 7.69
N ALA A 250 -23.10 -1.23 7.85
CA ALA A 250 -22.42 -1.76 9.03
C ALA A 250 -20.98 -1.23 9.17
N ILE A 251 -20.34 -0.82 8.08
CA ILE A 251 -18.99 -0.22 8.15
C ILE A 251 -18.99 1.17 8.80
N ASP A 252 -20.12 1.88 8.80
CA ASP A 252 -20.24 3.21 9.41
C ASP A 252 -20.14 3.14 10.96
N SER A 253 -20.31 1.97 11.57
CA SER A 253 -20.13 1.77 13.02
C SER A 253 -18.71 1.30 13.39
N LEU A 254 -17.81 1.14 12.42
CA LEU A 254 -16.43 0.76 12.68
C LEU A 254 -15.77 1.79 13.61
N THR A 255 -15.28 1.30 14.75
CA THR A 255 -14.43 2.05 15.66
C THR A 255 -13.05 1.44 15.61
N VAL A 256 -12.05 2.23 15.24
CA VAL A 256 -10.65 1.80 15.21
C VAL A 256 -10.18 1.52 16.63
N ALA A 257 -9.69 0.31 16.88
CA ALA A 257 -9.20 -0.15 18.16
C ALA A 257 -7.82 0.45 18.50
N LEU A 258 -7.00 0.76 17.48
CA LEU A 258 -5.76 1.51 17.60
C LEU A 258 -6.06 3.00 17.84
N ASP A 259 -6.55 3.29 19.04
CA ASP A 259 -6.89 4.64 19.47
C ASP A 259 -5.64 5.55 19.61
N PRO A 260 -5.82 6.87 19.76
CA PRO A 260 -4.70 7.81 19.88
C PRO A 260 -3.74 7.53 21.04
N ALA A 261 -4.22 6.96 22.15
CA ALA A 261 -3.35 6.63 23.28
C ALA A 261 -2.43 5.46 22.95
N LYS A 262 -2.96 4.41 22.32
CA LYS A 262 -2.15 3.28 21.83
C LYS A 262 -1.20 3.70 20.72
N LYS A 263 -1.64 4.56 19.81
CA LYS A 263 -0.75 5.15 18.80
C LYS A 263 0.39 5.95 19.45
N GLY A 264 0.11 6.70 20.51
CA GLY A 264 1.13 7.42 21.28
C GLY A 264 2.21 6.50 21.86
N LEU A 265 1.85 5.26 22.26
CA LEU A 265 2.83 4.26 22.69
C LEU A 265 3.77 3.84 21.55
N LEU A 266 3.25 3.64 20.35
CA LEU A 266 4.05 3.33 19.16
C LEU A 266 4.98 4.49 18.81
N ASP A 267 4.43 5.71 18.73
CA ASP A 267 5.18 6.92 18.38
C ASP A 267 6.32 7.19 19.39
N ASN A 268 6.13 6.89 20.67
CA ASN A 268 7.21 7.00 21.67
C ASN A 268 8.36 6.02 21.45
N GLN A 269 8.13 4.92 20.73
CA GLN A 269 9.16 3.93 20.44
C GLN A 269 9.76 4.09 19.04
N MET A 270 9.02 4.63 18.08
CA MET A 270 9.48 4.83 16.70
C MET A 270 10.57 5.92 16.59
N PHE A 271 10.43 6.98 17.37
CA PHE A 271 11.31 8.15 17.30
C PHE A 271 12.35 8.16 18.43
N VAL A 272 13.43 8.91 18.22
CA VAL A 272 14.39 9.30 19.23
C VAL A 272 14.44 10.82 19.32
N ASP A 273 14.54 11.30 20.56
CA ASP A 273 14.78 12.71 20.84
C ASP A 273 16.30 12.94 20.90
N ILE A 274 16.77 13.93 20.13
CA ILE A 274 18.17 14.29 20.03
C ILE A 274 18.35 15.78 20.26
N GLU A 275 19.52 16.14 20.79
CA GLU A 275 19.96 17.51 20.98
C GLU A 275 21.15 17.78 20.04
N ILE A 276 20.99 18.77 19.17
CA ILE A 276 22.04 19.20 18.24
C ILE A 276 22.46 20.62 18.59
N TYR A 277 23.76 20.82 18.77
CA TYR A 277 24.33 22.14 19.01
C TYR A 277 24.51 22.91 17.71
N ASP A 278 24.32 24.22 17.77
CA ASP A 278 24.81 25.12 16.73
C ASP A 278 26.32 24.91 16.51
N PRO A 279 26.87 25.22 15.32
CA PRO A 279 28.30 25.08 15.04
C PRO A 279 29.21 25.85 16.03
N ASP A 280 28.68 26.91 16.66
CA ASP A 280 29.36 27.72 17.66
C ASP A 280 29.17 27.22 19.12
N GLY A 281 28.37 26.16 19.32
CA GLY A 281 28.09 25.54 20.61
C GLY A 281 27.15 26.33 21.52
N THR A 282 26.54 27.42 21.04
CA THR A 282 25.82 28.38 21.90
C THR A 282 24.34 28.07 22.11
N LYS A 283 23.72 27.29 21.21
CA LYS A 283 22.32 26.87 21.33
C LYS A 283 22.16 25.40 21.01
N THR A 284 21.18 24.79 21.67
CA THR A 284 20.77 23.40 21.46
C THR A 284 19.41 23.37 20.78
N HIS A 285 19.29 22.59 19.71
CA HIS A 285 18.05 22.32 19.01
C HIS A 285 17.59 20.91 19.34
N HIS A 286 16.36 20.79 19.82
CA HIS A 286 15.74 19.52 20.12
C HIS A 286 15.01 19.00 18.87
N HIS A 287 15.37 17.79 18.41
CA HIS A 287 14.72 17.14 17.29
C HIS A 287 14.19 15.77 17.70
N ARG A 288 12.96 15.47 17.28
CA ARG A 288 12.38 14.13 17.37
C ARG A 288 12.39 13.49 15.98
N ILE A 289 13.19 12.46 15.78
CA ILE A 289 13.48 11.86 14.46
C ILE A 289 13.42 10.33 14.48
N PRO A 290 13.21 9.66 13.33
CA PRO A 290 13.30 8.21 13.27
C PRO A 290 14.68 7.71 13.69
N LEU A 291 14.75 6.51 14.30
CA LEU A 291 16.03 5.92 14.69
C LEU A 291 16.93 5.71 13.48
N SER A 292 16.41 5.30 12.32
CA SER A 292 17.22 5.12 11.10
C SER A 292 18.00 6.38 10.73
N LYS A 293 17.32 7.54 10.77
CA LYS A 293 17.87 8.85 10.45
C LYS A 293 18.97 9.23 11.43
N TRP A 294 18.74 9.00 12.73
CA TRP A 294 19.77 9.20 13.74
C TRP A 294 21.02 8.34 13.49
N LEU A 295 20.83 7.05 13.20
CA LEU A 295 21.95 6.13 12.97
C LEU A 295 22.70 6.45 11.68
N ALA A 296 22.00 6.87 10.63
CA ALA A 296 22.61 7.34 9.39
C ALA A 296 23.48 8.58 9.62
N TRP A 297 23.02 9.52 10.46
CA TRP A 297 23.81 10.67 10.88
C TRP A 297 25.07 10.28 11.66
N GLN A 298 24.93 9.39 12.66
CA GLN A 298 26.08 8.87 13.41
C GLN A 298 27.11 8.19 12.50
N ASN A 299 26.66 7.42 11.50
CA ASN A 299 27.53 6.77 10.52
C ASN A 299 28.21 7.77 9.58
N TYR A 300 27.55 8.87 9.23
CA TYR A 300 28.17 9.97 8.48
C TYR A 300 29.31 10.61 9.29
N LEU A 301 29.05 10.95 10.55
CA LEU A 301 30.08 11.50 11.44
C LEU A 301 31.24 10.53 11.67
N HIS A 302 30.95 9.25 11.92
CA HIS A 302 31.98 8.22 12.15
C HIS A 302 32.91 8.03 10.96
N ARG A 303 32.42 8.24 9.73
CA ARG A 303 33.21 8.20 8.50
C ARG A 303 34.03 9.48 8.25
N GLY A 304 34.05 10.41 9.20
CA GLY A 304 34.76 11.69 9.07
C GLY A 304 33.96 12.78 8.36
N GLY A 305 32.63 12.64 8.25
CA GLY A 305 31.76 13.65 7.68
C GLY A 305 31.81 14.96 8.49
N GLN A 306 32.35 16.02 7.88
CA GLN A 306 32.44 17.37 8.47
C GLN A 306 31.88 18.46 7.56
N GLU A 307 31.51 18.12 6.32
CA GLU A 307 31.14 19.09 5.29
C GLU A 307 29.72 19.66 5.48
N TRP A 308 28.81 18.84 5.98
CA TRP A 308 27.41 19.18 6.19
C TRP A 308 27.12 19.23 7.70
N ASP A 309 26.51 20.34 8.11
CA ASP A 309 25.83 20.44 9.39
C ASP A 309 24.55 19.57 9.41
N TRP A 310 23.95 19.44 10.60
CA TRP A 310 22.75 18.65 10.80
C TRP A 310 21.60 19.08 9.88
N ASN A 311 21.32 20.38 9.74
CA ASN A 311 20.16 20.86 8.98
C ASN A 311 20.29 20.52 7.49
N ARG A 312 21.48 20.78 6.92
CA ARG A 312 21.78 20.46 5.52
C ARG A 312 21.78 18.95 5.27
N TRP A 313 22.39 18.18 6.17
CA TRP A 313 22.40 16.72 6.04
C TRP A 313 21.00 16.11 6.18
N SER A 314 20.24 16.57 7.17
CA SER A 314 18.88 16.13 7.47
C SER A 314 17.92 16.38 6.30
N SER A 315 17.98 17.58 5.70
CA SER A 315 17.17 17.92 4.53
C SER A 315 17.52 17.05 3.31
N ASN A 316 18.81 16.80 3.06
CA ASN A 316 19.24 15.91 1.98
C ASN A 316 18.82 14.46 2.24
N TYR A 317 18.88 14.00 3.49
CA TYR A 317 18.40 12.67 3.88
C TYR A 317 16.91 12.51 3.58
N ASP A 318 16.09 13.48 3.99
CA ASP A 318 14.64 13.44 3.77
C ASP A 318 14.31 13.47 2.27
N GLN A 319 15.00 14.31 1.50
CA GLN A 319 14.82 14.37 0.06
C GLN A 319 15.21 13.05 -0.62
N LEU A 320 16.27 12.37 -0.18
CA LEU A 320 16.66 11.06 -0.71
C LEU A 320 15.62 9.99 -0.37
N GLN A 321 15.05 10.01 0.82
CA GLN A 321 13.97 9.10 1.22
C GLN A 321 12.70 9.33 0.39
N GLU A 322 12.30 10.60 0.24
CA GLU A 322 11.15 10.99 -0.58
C GLU A 322 11.34 10.59 -2.05
N ASN A 323 12.52 10.84 -2.62
CA ASN A 323 12.85 10.44 -3.98
C ASN A 323 12.80 8.91 -4.16
N SER A 324 13.28 8.15 -3.16
CA SER A 324 13.23 6.68 -3.19
C SER A 324 11.80 6.16 -3.16
N ALA A 325 10.94 6.72 -2.32
CA ALA A 325 9.53 6.31 -2.20
C ALA A 325 8.72 6.68 -3.46
N ASN A 326 8.90 7.90 -3.96
CA ASN A 326 8.19 8.39 -5.14
C ASN A 326 8.66 7.70 -6.43
N GLY A 327 9.95 7.38 -6.55
CA GLY A 327 10.51 6.65 -7.70
C GLY A 327 9.90 5.27 -7.89
N TRP A 328 9.81 4.48 -6.82
CA TRP A 328 9.27 3.12 -6.89
C TRP A 328 7.76 3.09 -7.22
N TRP A 329 6.97 3.99 -6.61
CA TRP A 329 5.54 4.07 -6.89
C TRP A 329 5.25 4.53 -8.32
N PHE A 330 5.99 5.53 -8.78
CA PHE A 330 5.81 6.05 -10.12
C PHE A 330 6.20 5.03 -11.18
N ASP A 331 7.26 4.23 -10.97
CA ASP A 331 7.64 3.15 -11.88
C ASP A 331 6.50 2.12 -12.02
N LYS A 332 5.86 1.73 -10.91
CA LYS A 332 4.70 0.84 -10.95
C LYS A 332 3.47 1.45 -11.63
N TYR A 333 3.14 2.69 -11.29
CA TYR A 333 2.02 3.40 -11.90
C TYR A 333 2.23 3.58 -13.41
N ALA A 334 3.43 4.00 -13.83
CA ALA A 334 3.77 4.12 -15.23
C ALA A 334 3.71 2.77 -15.96
N ALA A 335 4.20 1.69 -15.34
CA ALA A 335 4.07 0.34 -15.89
C ALA A 335 2.62 -0.11 -16.05
N GLU A 336 1.75 0.17 -15.08
CA GLU A 336 0.32 -0.16 -15.15
C GLU A 336 -0.40 0.65 -16.24
N VAL A 337 -0.16 1.97 -16.29
CA VAL A 337 -0.79 2.86 -17.27
C VAL A 337 -0.33 2.56 -18.70
N MET A 338 0.96 2.26 -18.86
CA MET A 338 1.58 2.03 -20.17
C MET A 338 1.57 0.55 -20.59
N GLY A 339 1.14 -0.35 -19.72
CA GLY A 339 1.03 -1.79 -20.00
C GLY A 339 2.37 -2.54 -20.04
N TYR A 340 3.38 -2.09 -19.29
CA TYR A 340 4.65 -2.81 -19.19
C TYR A 340 4.50 -4.01 -18.26
N SER A 341 4.54 -5.22 -18.84
CA SER A 341 4.41 -6.48 -18.10
C SER A 341 5.43 -7.50 -18.55
N LYS A 342 5.96 -8.27 -17.58
CA LYS A 342 6.85 -9.40 -17.85
C LYS A 342 6.20 -10.48 -18.70
N ASP A 343 4.88 -10.65 -18.56
CA ASP A 343 4.11 -11.62 -19.32
C ASP A 343 4.01 -11.22 -20.80
N ASP A 344 4.19 -9.93 -21.09
CA ASP A 344 4.16 -9.34 -22.45
C ASP A 344 5.57 -9.04 -23.00
N GLY A 345 6.60 -9.71 -22.45
CA GLY A 345 7.97 -9.64 -22.96
C GLY A 345 8.81 -8.47 -22.45
N TRP A 346 8.32 -7.71 -21.47
CA TRP A 346 9.09 -6.61 -20.86
C TRP A 346 10.04 -7.09 -19.76
N HIS A 347 11.25 -6.55 -19.75
CA HIS A 347 12.27 -6.81 -18.74
C HIS A 347 12.46 -5.59 -17.83
N SER A 348 12.18 -5.77 -16.53
CA SER A 348 12.37 -4.73 -15.52
C SER A 348 13.83 -4.57 -15.12
N GLN A 349 14.28 -3.34 -14.85
CA GLN A 349 15.61 -3.04 -14.29
C GLN A 349 16.76 -3.59 -15.16
N TYR A 350 16.62 -3.44 -16.48
CA TYR A 350 17.52 -4.02 -17.47
C TYR A 350 18.81 -3.20 -17.64
N SER A 351 19.96 -3.86 -17.68
CA SER A 351 21.23 -3.22 -18.04
C SER A 351 22.07 -4.14 -18.91
N ASP A 352 22.65 -3.59 -19.97
CA ASP A 352 23.57 -4.30 -20.87
C ASP A 352 24.83 -3.45 -21.09
N GLN A 353 25.97 -4.01 -20.67
CA GLN A 353 27.28 -3.36 -20.80
C GLN A 353 27.73 -3.22 -22.26
N THR A 354 27.15 -3.99 -23.18
CA THR A 354 27.45 -3.93 -24.61
C THR A 354 26.66 -2.84 -25.34
N ILE A 355 25.52 -2.40 -24.77
CA ILE A 355 24.68 -1.34 -25.32
C ILE A 355 25.14 0.02 -24.76
N VAL A 356 25.01 0.24 -23.44
CA VAL A 356 25.59 1.42 -22.77
C VAL A 356 26.15 1.03 -21.41
N PRO A 357 27.50 1.01 -21.25
CA PRO A 357 28.14 0.67 -19.98
C PRO A 357 27.65 1.52 -18.81
N GLY A 358 27.30 0.85 -17.71
CA GLY A 358 26.88 1.51 -16.48
C GLY A 358 25.56 2.27 -16.56
N ARG A 359 24.68 1.91 -17.51
CA ARG A 359 23.28 2.39 -17.56
C ARG A 359 22.33 1.21 -17.31
N ARG A 360 21.25 1.49 -16.57
CA ARG A 360 20.16 0.56 -16.28
C ARG A 360 18.85 1.28 -16.52
N TRP A 361 17.96 0.72 -17.33
CA TRP A 361 16.62 1.27 -17.62
C TRP A 361 15.55 0.57 -16.79
N ASP A 362 14.44 1.26 -16.54
CA ASP A 362 13.37 0.74 -15.71
C ASP A 362 12.64 -0.42 -16.39
N TRP A 363 12.39 -0.29 -17.70
CA TRP A 363 11.83 -1.36 -18.54
C TRP A 363 12.48 -1.40 -19.91
N VAL A 364 12.59 -2.60 -20.48
CA VAL A 364 13.06 -2.81 -21.86
C VAL A 364 12.27 -3.92 -22.51
N SER A 365 11.86 -3.73 -23.76
CA SER A 365 11.34 -4.79 -24.61
C SER A 365 12.30 -5.01 -25.79
N PRO A 366 13.10 -6.09 -25.75
CA PRO A 366 14.01 -6.44 -26.85
C PRO A 366 13.26 -6.66 -28.17
N ASP A 367 12.06 -7.24 -28.10
CA ASP A 367 11.23 -7.53 -29.27
C ASP A 367 10.71 -6.25 -29.95
N LEU A 368 10.39 -5.22 -29.15
CA LEU A 368 9.95 -3.92 -29.64
C LEU A 368 11.11 -2.94 -29.89
N ASN A 369 12.34 -3.34 -29.55
CA ASN A 369 13.52 -2.49 -29.61
C ASN A 369 13.34 -1.18 -28.81
N GLU A 370 12.67 -1.26 -27.65
CA GLU A 370 12.25 -0.10 -26.86
C GLU A 370 12.78 -0.14 -25.42
N PHE A 371 13.30 1.00 -24.98
CA PHE A 371 13.84 1.25 -23.64
C PHE A 371 12.99 2.31 -22.94
N ILE A 372 12.72 2.11 -21.66
CA ILE A 372 11.86 2.98 -20.87
C ILE A 372 12.60 3.50 -19.65
N GLU A 373 12.48 4.80 -19.42
CA GLU A 373 12.86 5.45 -18.19
C GLU A 373 11.65 6.14 -17.55
N ASN A 374 11.37 5.81 -16.30
CA ASN A 374 10.29 6.39 -15.52
C ASN A 374 10.88 7.39 -14.52
N LYS A 375 10.54 8.68 -14.66
CA LYS A 375 11.04 9.75 -13.79
C LYS A 375 9.92 10.36 -12.95
N SER A 376 9.96 10.07 -11.66
CA SER A 376 9.06 10.67 -10.66
C SER A 376 9.47 12.08 -10.22
N GLY A 377 10.74 12.46 -10.47
CA GLY A 377 11.36 13.70 -10.02
C GLY A 377 12.51 14.14 -10.94
N ARG A 378 13.44 14.92 -10.38
CA ARG A 378 14.56 15.57 -11.11
C ARG A 378 15.28 14.62 -12.08
N LEU A 379 15.58 15.12 -13.28
CA LEU A 379 16.38 14.40 -14.27
C LEU A 379 17.85 14.36 -13.87
N ASP A 380 18.44 13.19 -14.04
CA ASP A 380 19.89 13.01 -14.03
C ASP A 380 20.43 13.28 -15.44
N MET A 381 21.14 14.40 -15.59
CA MET A 381 21.68 14.83 -16.89
C MET A 381 22.79 13.91 -17.40
N ASP A 382 23.51 13.23 -16.51
CA ASP A 382 24.54 12.27 -16.89
C ASP A 382 23.91 10.98 -17.41
N GLN A 383 22.75 10.58 -16.86
CA GLN A 383 21.95 9.49 -17.43
C GLN A 383 21.37 9.89 -18.79
N LEU A 384 20.77 11.07 -18.89
CA LEU A 384 20.20 11.54 -20.15
C LEU A 384 21.24 11.60 -21.30
N ALA A 385 22.47 12.00 -20.98
CA ALA A 385 23.58 11.98 -21.95
C ALA A 385 24.01 10.56 -22.36
N LYS A 386 23.87 9.57 -21.47
CA LYS A 386 24.08 8.15 -21.79
C LYS A 386 22.93 7.61 -22.64
N ASP A 387 21.71 8.07 -22.39
CA ASP A 387 20.52 7.64 -23.10
C ASP A 387 20.48 8.17 -24.55
N GLU A 388 21.10 9.30 -24.81
CA GLU A 388 21.36 9.72 -26.19
C GLU A 388 22.17 8.67 -26.98
N ARG A 389 23.04 7.88 -26.32
CA ARG A 389 23.77 6.80 -27.01
C ARG A 389 22.86 5.65 -27.41
N VAL A 390 21.79 5.38 -26.64
CA VAL A 390 20.77 4.38 -26.99
C VAL A 390 20.06 4.78 -28.27
N LEU A 391 19.65 6.05 -28.34
CA LEU A 391 19.06 6.65 -29.54
C LEU A 391 20.03 6.60 -30.72
N ALA A 392 21.30 6.97 -30.52
CA ALA A 392 22.31 6.94 -31.57
C ALA A 392 22.60 5.52 -32.12
N LEU A 393 22.33 4.48 -31.34
CA LEU A 393 22.42 3.07 -31.76
C LEU A 393 21.16 2.58 -32.50
N GLY A 394 20.13 3.42 -32.64
CA GLY A 394 18.89 3.12 -33.36
C GLY A 394 17.83 2.43 -32.51
N HIS A 395 17.95 2.47 -31.19
CA HIS A 395 16.93 1.99 -30.26
C HIS A 395 15.88 3.06 -29.98
N GLN A 396 14.65 2.65 -29.67
CA GLN A 396 13.61 3.56 -29.20
C GLN A 396 13.77 3.79 -27.69
N LEU A 397 13.50 5.02 -27.25
CA LEU A 397 13.58 5.40 -25.85
C LEU A 397 12.37 6.26 -25.47
N THR A 398 11.67 5.83 -24.44
CA THR A 398 10.50 6.53 -23.89
C THR A 398 10.79 7.00 -22.47
N TYR A 399 10.59 8.29 -22.22
CA TYR A 399 10.62 8.88 -20.90
C TYR A 399 9.19 9.13 -20.42
N ASN A 400 8.77 8.45 -19.37
CA ASN A 400 7.52 8.76 -18.68
C ASN A 400 7.83 9.68 -17.51
N LEU A 401 7.28 10.90 -17.52
CA LEU A 401 7.51 11.92 -16.51
C LEU A 401 6.27 12.07 -15.62
N ASN A 402 6.50 12.27 -14.32
CA ASN A 402 5.42 12.63 -13.40
C ASN A 402 4.92 14.05 -13.73
N ALA A 403 3.67 14.18 -14.17
CA ALA A 403 3.09 15.46 -14.56
C ALA A 403 3.01 16.47 -13.41
N ASN A 404 3.00 15.99 -12.17
CA ASN A 404 2.90 16.83 -10.97
C ASN A 404 4.25 17.35 -10.47
N TYR A 405 5.37 16.92 -11.06
CA TYR A 405 6.70 17.40 -10.69
C TYR A 405 7.08 18.68 -11.47
N PRO A 406 7.53 19.76 -10.81
CA PRO A 406 7.91 21.01 -11.47
C PRO A 406 9.33 20.94 -12.06
N TYR A 407 9.49 20.29 -13.20
CA TYR A 407 10.77 20.24 -13.93
C TYR A 407 11.29 21.63 -14.28
N SER A 408 12.58 21.85 -14.10
CA SER A 408 13.23 23.12 -14.43
C SER A 408 13.23 23.39 -15.94
N PRO A 409 13.34 24.66 -16.37
CA PRO A 409 13.46 24.99 -17.78
C PRO A 409 14.63 24.31 -18.48
N ALA A 410 15.74 24.08 -17.76
CA ALA A 410 16.91 23.38 -18.29
C ALA A 410 16.62 21.90 -18.56
N GLU A 411 15.87 21.23 -17.69
CA GLU A 411 15.44 19.85 -17.87
C GLU A 411 14.52 19.69 -19.08
N ILE A 412 13.53 20.59 -19.20
CA ILE A 412 12.60 20.60 -20.33
C ILE A 412 13.36 20.85 -21.64
N ALA A 413 14.29 21.80 -21.67
CA ALA A 413 15.09 22.10 -22.85
C ALA A 413 15.99 20.92 -23.27
N ALA A 414 16.55 20.18 -22.30
CA ALA A 414 17.37 19.01 -22.59
C ALA A 414 16.55 17.87 -23.23
N LEU A 415 15.35 17.60 -22.72
CA LEU A 415 14.43 16.63 -23.33
C LEU A 415 13.97 17.06 -24.72
N GLN A 416 13.57 18.32 -24.89
CA GLN A 416 13.15 18.87 -26.18
C GLN A 416 14.27 18.76 -27.22
N SER A 417 15.51 19.06 -26.83
CA SER A 417 16.68 18.93 -27.70
C SER A 417 16.88 17.50 -28.21
N LEU A 418 16.60 16.48 -27.39
CA LEU A 418 16.63 15.08 -27.83
C LEU A 418 15.43 14.72 -28.70
N GLN A 419 14.23 15.22 -28.40
CA GLN A 419 13.04 15.00 -29.25
C GLN A 419 13.24 15.62 -30.64
N ASP A 420 13.85 16.81 -30.72
CA ASP A 420 14.14 17.47 -31.99
C ASP A 420 15.23 16.73 -32.79
N ARG A 421 16.20 16.11 -32.10
CA ARG A 421 17.31 15.38 -32.73
C ARG A 421 16.92 13.95 -33.16
N TYR A 422 16.01 13.31 -32.42
CA TYR A 422 15.58 11.94 -32.63
C TYR A 422 14.03 11.83 -32.62
N PRO A 423 13.33 12.54 -33.53
CA PRO A 423 11.87 12.71 -33.46
C PRO A 423 11.06 11.42 -33.57
N ASP A 424 11.60 10.41 -34.24
CA ASP A 424 10.93 9.12 -34.45
C ASP A 424 11.41 8.02 -33.49
N GLN A 425 12.31 8.35 -32.55
CA GLN A 425 12.94 7.39 -31.64
C GLN A 425 12.84 7.80 -30.17
N PHE A 426 12.65 9.09 -29.88
CA PHE A 426 12.57 9.59 -28.52
C PHE A 426 11.19 10.13 -28.18
N THR A 427 10.51 9.45 -27.26
CA THR A 427 9.17 9.84 -26.80
C THR A 427 9.23 10.34 -25.37
N VAL A 428 8.50 11.42 -25.07
CA VAL A 428 8.34 11.94 -23.71
C VAL A 428 6.86 12.02 -23.39
N ASN A 429 6.42 11.23 -22.40
CA ASN A 429 5.07 11.23 -21.88
C ASN A 429 5.01 11.99 -20.55
N ARG A 430 3.86 12.58 -20.24
CA ARG A 430 3.55 13.12 -18.91
C ARG A 430 2.35 12.36 -18.36
N LEU A 431 2.56 11.63 -17.26
CA LEU A 431 1.59 10.74 -16.63
C LEU A 431 1.03 11.29 -15.31
#